data_AF-A0A399D0U5-F1
#
_entry.id   AF-A0A399D0U5-F1
#
_cell.length_a   1.000
_cell.length_b   1.000
_cell.length_c   1.000
_cell.angle_alpha   90.00
_cell.angle_beta   90.00
_cell.angle_gamma   90.00
#
_symmetry.space_group_name_H-M   'P 1'
#
loop_
_entity.id
_entity.type
_entity.pdbx_description
1 polymer ?
#
loop_
_entity_poly.entity_id
_entity_poly.type
_entity_poly.pdbx_seq_one_letter_code
_entity_poly.pdbx_strand_id
1 'polypeptide(L)'
;MAIRKQKSLSKKDNGANGQSAKIEVMDCQNNGEKCKEHLAVINENYLESYQYLEGKNFRESIASLKNAFEKTHELQDTTCLKCAQLFRDTITESLEDIRDELQKMSTGIFKTKRYQSSYDEACDVLEELKKGK
;
A
#
# COMPACT_ATOMS: atom_id res chain seq x y z
N MET A 1 -52.48 3.34 -22.77
CA MET A 1 -52.16 2.60 -21.52
C MET A 1 -51.82 1.17 -21.94
N ALA A 2 -50.71 0.51 -21.59
CA ALA A 2 -49.79 0.69 -20.48
C ALA A 2 -48.38 0.19 -20.85
N ILE A 3 -47.42 0.70 -20.09
CA ILE A 3 -45.96 0.51 -20.10
C ILE A 3 -45.60 -0.94 -19.73
N ARG A 4 -44.63 -1.56 -20.43
CA ARG A 4 -43.92 -2.75 -19.94
C ARG A 4 -42.43 -2.47 -19.77
N LYS A 5 -42.15 -2.07 -18.52
CA LYS A 5 -41.05 -2.44 -17.62
C LYS A 5 -39.69 -2.80 -18.24
N GLN A 6 -38.73 -1.92 -17.93
CA GLN A 6 -37.29 -2.07 -18.09
C GLN A 6 -36.78 -3.38 -17.47
N LYS A 7 -35.92 -4.09 -18.22
CA LYS A 7 -35.09 -5.18 -17.71
C LYS A 7 -33.87 -4.55 -17.03
N SER A 8 -33.94 -4.37 -15.72
CA SER A 8 -32.81 -4.00 -14.88
C SER A 8 -31.78 -5.13 -14.91
N LEU A 9 -30.69 -4.92 -15.64
CA LEU A 9 -29.46 -5.68 -15.50
C LEU A 9 -28.78 -5.21 -14.22
N SER A 10 -29.06 -5.91 -13.12
CA SER A 10 -28.21 -5.90 -11.94
C SER A 10 -26.83 -6.41 -12.32
N LYS A 11 -25.88 -5.49 -12.54
CA LYS A 11 -24.47 -5.82 -12.31
C LYS A 11 -24.22 -5.70 -10.82
N LYS A 12 -24.01 -6.86 -10.20
CA LYS A 12 -23.31 -6.97 -8.93
C LYS A 12 -21.87 -6.53 -9.19
N ASP A 13 -21.55 -5.29 -8.85
CA ASP A 13 -20.18 -4.93 -8.54
C ASP A 13 -19.85 -5.56 -7.18
N ASN A 14 -19.15 -6.70 -7.24
CA ASN A 14 -18.53 -7.29 -6.06
C ASN A 14 -17.27 -6.47 -5.75
N GLY A 15 -17.27 -5.84 -4.58
CA GLY A 15 -16.07 -5.72 -3.76
C GLY A 15 -15.08 -4.62 -4.11
N ALA A 16 -15.51 -3.36 -4.13
CA ALA A 16 -14.65 -2.28 -3.64
C ALA A 16 -14.97 -2.10 -2.15
N ASN A 17 -14.33 -2.90 -1.29
CA ASN A 17 -14.38 -2.64 0.13
C ASN A 17 -13.57 -1.37 0.40
N GLY A 18 -14.24 -0.22 0.43
CA GLY A 18 -13.69 1.05 0.90
C GLY A 18 -13.45 1.06 2.41
N GLN A 19 -12.81 0.01 2.93
CA GLN A 19 -12.42 -0.11 4.33
C GLN A 19 -10.90 -0.01 4.43
N SER A 20 -10.51 1.16 4.95
CA SER A 20 -9.30 1.45 5.71
C SER A 20 -7.97 1.16 5.01
N ALA A 21 -7.49 2.12 4.21
CA ALA A 21 -6.06 2.38 4.01
C ALA A 21 -5.34 2.83 5.31
N LYS A 22 -5.86 2.39 6.46
CA LYS A 22 -5.35 2.65 7.79
C LYS A 22 -4.95 1.29 8.33
N ILE A 23 -3.67 1.13 8.62
CA ILE A 23 -3.18 -0.07 9.28
C ILE A 23 -3.65 0.04 10.74
N GLU A 24 -4.65 -0.77 11.09
CA GLU A 24 -5.20 -0.76 12.43
C GLU A 24 -4.26 -1.47 13.41
N VAL A 25 -4.02 -0.79 14.52
CA VAL A 25 -3.05 -1.09 15.57
C VAL A 25 -3.66 -2.12 16.55
N MET A 26 -4.41 -3.10 16.03
CA MET A 26 -5.27 -3.95 16.85
C MET A 26 -4.49 -4.89 17.78
N ASP A 27 -3.22 -5.16 17.50
CA ASP A 27 -2.39 -6.12 18.25
C ASP A 27 -1.17 -5.51 18.95
N CYS A 28 -1.17 -4.20 19.19
CA CYS A 28 -0.08 -3.54 19.92
C CYS A 28 -0.24 -3.62 21.43
N GLN A 29 0.86 -3.92 22.14
CA GLN A 29 0.87 -3.89 23.60
C GLN A 29 0.43 -2.51 24.12
N ASN A 30 -0.40 -2.49 25.16
CA ASN A 30 -0.94 -1.27 25.78
C ASN A 30 -1.62 -0.31 24.78
N ASN A 31 -2.36 -0.85 23.79
CA ASN A 31 -3.02 -0.07 22.73
C ASN A 31 -2.06 0.84 21.94
N GLY A 32 -0.76 0.53 21.96
CA GLY A 32 0.27 1.27 21.24
C GLY A 32 0.37 2.74 21.63
N GLU A 33 0.03 3.15 22.86
CA GLU A 33 0.01 4.57 23.26
C GLU A 33 1.32 5.31 22.96
N LYS A 34 2.44 4.67 23.25
CA LYS A 34 3.78 5.19 22.93
C LYS A 34 4.13 5.14 21.45
N CYS A 35 3.45 4.28 20.70
CA CYS A 35 3.64 4.14 19.27
C CYS A 35 2.78 5.15 18.49
N LYS A 36 1.72 5.74 19.09
CA LYS A 36 0.67 6.52 18.40
C LYS A 36 1.19 7.65 17.52
N GLU A 37 2.24 8.34 17.94
CA GLU A 37 2.81 9.44 17.16
C GLU A 37 3.48 8.93 15.87
N HIS A 38 4.37 7.95 15.98
CA HIS A 38 4.98 7.30 14.80
C HIS A 38 3.92 6.59 13.94
N LEU A 39 2.90 6.00 14.56
CA LEU A 39 1.78 5.35 13.88
C LEU A 39 0.98 6.31 13.01
N ALA A 40 0.78 7.55 13.46
CA ALA A 40 0.07 8.54 12.68
C ALA A 40 0.85 8.84 11.39
N VAL A 41 2.16 9.05 11.49
CA VAL A 41 3.03 9.35 10.35
C VAL A 41 3.16 8.15 9.40
N ILE A 42 3.29 6.93 9.93
CA ILE A 42 3.32 5.70 9.12
C ILE A 42 2.01 5.57 8.33
N ASN A 43 0.86 5.74 9.00
CA ASN A 43 -0.44 5.63 8.35
C ASN A 43 -0.69 6.76 7.34
N GLU A 44 -0.19 7.96 7.59
CA GLU A 44 -0.27 9.08 6.64
C GLU A 44 0.48 8.76 5.35
N ASN A 45 1.76 8.38 5.44
CA ASN A 45 2.54 7.97 4.27
C ASN A 45 1.93 6.76 3.55
N TYR A 46 1.40 5.80 4.32
CA TYR A 46 0.73 4.64 3.75
C TYR A 46 -0.53 5.06 2.97
N LEU A 47 -1.37 5.93 3.54
CA LEU A 47 -2.57 6.46 2.89
C LEU A 47 -2.23 7.28 1.62
N GLU A 48 -1.22 8.15 1.70
CA GLU A 48 -0.73 8.91 0.55
C GLU A 48 -0.32 7.98 -0.60
N SER A 49 0.34 6.86 -0.28
CA SER A 49 0.74 5.90 -1.31
C SER A 49 -0.45 5.35 -2.10
N TYR A 50 -1.57 5.07 -1.44
CA TYR A 50 -2.81 4.65 -2.09
C TYR A 50 -3.42 5.74 -2.97
N GLN A 51 -3.41 7.00 -2.50
CA GLN A 51 -3.89 8.12 -3.31
C GLN A 51 -3.06 8.29 -4.59
N TYR A 52 -1.74 8.11 -4.49
CA TYR A 52 -0.86 8.11 -5.66
C TYR A 52 -1.13 6.93 -6.60
N LEU A 53 -1.46 5.74 -6.08
CA LEU A 53 -1.85 4.60 -6.92
C LEU A 53 -3.14 4.83 -7.69
N GLU A 54 -4.16 5.43 -7.06
CA GLU A 54 -5.41 5.80 -7.75
C GLU A 54 -5.12 6.73 -8.94
N GLY A 55 -4.15 7.64 -8.79
CA GLY A 55 -3.65 8.53 -9.84
C GLY A 55 -2.66 7.89 -10.82
N LYS A 56 -2.26 6.62 -10.64
CA LYS A 56 -1.17 5.94 -11.37
C LYS A 56 0.19 6.65 -11.27
N ASN A 57 0.39 7.40 -10.19
CA ASN A 57 1.64 8.05 -9.82
C ASN A 57 2.51 7.06 -9.04
N PHE A 58 2.94 6.00 -9.71
CA PHE A 58 3.62 4.87 -9.06
C PHE A 58 4.90 5.26 -8.34
N ARG A 59 5.64 6.23 -8.88
CA ARG A 59 6.91 6.68 -8.28
C ARG A 59 6.69 7.33 -6.92
N GLU A 60 5.73 8.23 -6.84
CA GLU A 60 5.31 8.89 -5.61
C GLU A 60 4.75 7.87 -4.60
N SER A 61 3.97 6.90 -5.09
CA SER A 61 3.48 5.80 -4.24
C SER A 61 4.61 4.98 -3.61
N ILE A 62 5.59 4.55 -4.41
CA ILE A 62 6.77 3.80 -3.96
C ILE A 62 7.57 4.62 -2.94
N ALA A 63 7.77 5.92 -3.20
CA ALA A 63 8.49 6.82 -2.29
C ALA A 63 7.77 6.96 -0.94
N SER A 64 6.45 7.15 -0.93
CA SER A 64 5.68 7.22 0.32
C SER A 64 5.73 5.90 1.10
N LEU A 65 5.66 4.74 0.44
CA LEU A 65 5.81 3.44 1.12
C LEU A 65 7.21 3.24 1.70
N LYS A 66 8.26 3.67 0.98
CA LYS A 66 9.63 3.66 1.51
C LYS A 66 9.74 4.54 2.76
N ASN A 67 9.21 5.76 2.74
CA ASN A 67 9.20 6.65 3.90
C ASN A 67 8.45 6.04 5.09
N ALA A 68 7.29 5.41 4.82
CA ALA A 68 6.53 4.69 5.85
C ALA A 68 7.38 3.58 6.48
N PHE A 69 8.11 2.81 5.66
CA PHE A 69 8.99 1.74 6.14
C PHE A 69 10.13 2.28 6.99
N GLU A 70 10.83 3.33 6.54
CA GLU A 70 11.91 3.95 7.28
C GLU A 70 11.45 4.44 8.65
N LYS A 71 10.24 5.02 8.73
CA LYS A 71 9.64 5.46 10.00
C LYS A 71 9.40 4.32 10.98
N THR A 72 9.21 3.09 10.50
CA THR A 72 9.09 1.92 11.39
C THR A 72 10.40 1.59 12.14
N HIS A 73 11.56 2.07 11.68
CA HIS A 73 12.83 1.87 12.40
C HIS A 73 13.00 2.80 13.60
N GLU A 74 12.20 3.88 13.67
CA GLU A 74 12.16 4.77 14.83
C GLU A 74 11.37 4.16 16.00
N LEU A 75 10.53 3.14 15.74
CA LEU A 75 9.79 2.38 16.76
C LEU A 75 10.71 1.38 17.50
N GLN A 76 11.65 1.92 18.28
CA GLN A 76 12.62 1.12 19.06
C GLN A 76 12.12 0.72 20.46
N ASP A 77 11.01 1.28 20.93
CA ASP A 77 10.43 0.89 22.22
C ASP A 77 9.97 -0.58 22.14
N THR A 78 10.39 -1.38 23.12
CA THR A 78 10.07 -2.81 23.21
C THR A 78 8.58 -3.11 23.10
N THR A 79 7.72 -2.20 23.55
CA THR A 79 6.25 -2.33 23.48
C THR A 79 5.70 -2.15 22.06
N CYS A 80 6.47 -1.52 21.17
CA CYS A 80 6.11 -1.24 19.79
C CYS A 80 6.71 -2.22 18.78
N LEU A 81 7.65 -3.09 19.18
CA LEU A 81 8.40 -3.95 18.24
C LEU A 81 7.49 -4.86 17.39
N LYS A 82 6.46 -5.46 17.99
CA LYS A 82 5.49 -6.28 17.25
C LYS A 82 4.74 -5.47 16.19
N CYS A 83 4.39 -4.24 16.53
CA CYS A 83 3.69 -3.32 15.63
C CYS A 83 4.61 -2.88 14.50
N ALA A 84 5.85 -2.50 14.83
CA ALA A 84 6.86 -2.13 13.86
C ALA A 84 7.05 -3.25 12.83
N GLN A 85 7.12 -4.50 13.28
CA GLN A 85 7.21 -5.65 12.38
C GLN A 85 5.97 -5.80 11.50
N LEU A 86 4.76 -5.70 12.07
CA LEU A 86 3.51 -5.75 11.31
C LEU A 86 3.47 -4.68 10.21
N PHE A 87 3.83 -3.42 10.53
CA PHE A 87 3.90 -2.35 9.53
C PHE A 87 4.90 -2.65 8.43
N ARG A 88 6.11 -3.09 8.79
CA ARG A 88 7.14 -3.45 7.80
C ARG A 88 6.64 -4.52 6.86
N ASP A 89 5.96 -5.53 7.36
CA ASP A 89 5.43 -6.62 6.54
C ASP A 89 4.30 -6.14 5.63
N THR A 90 3.32 -5.39 6.14
CA THR A 90 2.23 -4.80 5.33
C THR A 90 2.75 -3.84 4.25
N ILE A 91 3.73 -2.99 4.58
CA ILE A 91 4.35 -2.06 3.62
C ILE A 91 5.13 -2.84 2.56
N THR A 92 5.86 -3.88 2.96
CA THR A 92 6.59 -4.74 2.01
C THR A 92 5.62 -5.42 1.05
N GLU A 93 4.52 -6.00 1.55
CA GLU A 93 3.48 -6.64 0.74
C GLU A 93 2.87 -5.65 -0.26
N SER A 94 2.57 -4.43 0.18
CA SER A 94 2.05 -3.37 -0.69
C SER A 94 3.03 -3.01 -1.82
N LEU A 95 4.33 -2.92 -1.53
CA LEU A 95 5.35 -2.69 -2.55
C LEU A 95 5.49 -3.87 -3.51
N GLU A 96 5.34 -5.11 -3.04
CA GLU A 96 5.33 -6.31 -3.89
C GLU A 96 4.13 -6.30 -4.86
N ASP A 97 2.95 -5.90 -4.38
CA ASP A 97 1.75 -5.75 -5.21
C ASP A 97 1.95 -4.70 -6.31
N ILE A 98 2.51 -3.53 -5.95
CA ILE A 98 2.83 -2.45 -6.92
C ILE A 98 3.84 -2.94 -7.96
N ARG A 99 4.91 -3.62 -7.52
CA ARG A 99 5.91 -4.20 -8.43
C ARG A 99 5.23 -5.15 -9.42
N ASP A 100 4.36 -6.02 -8.96
CA ASP A 100 3.68 -7.01 -9.80
C ASP A 100 2.70 -6.36 -10.79
N GLU A 101 2.01 -5.30 -10.39
CA GLU A 101 1.19 -4.49 -11.30
C GLU A 101 2.07 -3.82 -12.37
N LEU A 102 3.15 -3.15 -11.97
CA LEU A 102 4.09 -2.50 -12.87
C LEU A 102 4.75 -3.49 -13.84
N GLN A 103 5.05 -4.71 -13.39
CA GLN A 103 5.56 -5.78 -14.23
C GLN A 103 4.55 -6.14 -15.32
N LYS A 104 3.27 -6.31 -14.96
CA LYS A 104 2.19 -6.60 -15.92
C LYS A 104 1.97 -5.47 -16.91
N MET A 105 2.17 -4.21 -16.50
CA MET A 105 2.04 -3.03 -17.37
C MET A 105 3.26 -2.83 -18.29
N SER A 106 4.43 -3.33 -17.89
CA SER A 106 5.68 -3.20 -18.63
C SER A 106 5.97 -4.40 -19.54
N THR A 107 5.38 -5.56 -19.26
CA THR A 107 5.52 -6.80 -20.04
C THR A 107 4.24 -7.12 -20.83
N GLY A 108 4.36 -7.77 -22.00
CA GLY A 108 3.20 -8.10 -22.86
C GLY A 108 3.43 -7.86 -24.36
N ILE A 109 2.38 -7.95 -25.18
CA ILE A 109 2.47 -7.72 -26.65
C ILE A 109 2.37 -6.23 -26.98
N PHE A 110 1.70 -5.44 -26.13
CA PHE A 110 1.58 -3.98 -26.22
C PHE A 110 2.42 -3.27 -25.15
N LYS A 111 3.71 -3.63 -25.06
CA LYS A 111 4.62 -3.11 -24.03
C LYS A 111 4.71 -1.60 -24.13
N THR A 112 4.35 -0.90 -23.06
CA THR A 112 4.72 0.51 -22.91
C THR A 112 5.91 0.56 -21.97
N LYS A 113 7.07 1.04 -22.45
CA LYS A 113 8.26 1.26 -21.61
C LYS A 113 8.04 2.36 -20.55
N ARG A 114 6.88 3.01 -20.56
CA ARG A 114 6.51 4.11 -19.68
C ARG A 114 6.65 3.75 -18.20
N TYR A 115 6.33 2.52 -17.82
CA TYR A 115 6.31 2.08 -16.42
C TYR A 115 7.55 1.28 -16.01
N GLN A 116 8.48 1.03 -16.94
CA GLN A 116 9.68 0.24 -16.66
C GLN A 116 10.53 0.89 -15.56
N SER A 117 10.70 2.22 -15.62
CA SER A 117 11.49 2.92 -14.60
C SER A 117 10.89 2.78 -13.19
N SER A 118 9.56 2.84 -13.07
CA SER A 118 8.90 2.65 -11.77
C SER A 118 8.97 1.18 -11.32
N TYR A 119 8.94 0.22 -12.26
CA TYR A 119 9.14 -1.19 -11.95
C TYR A 119 10.55 -1.44 -11.38
N ASP A 120 11.57 -0.90 -12.04
CA ASP A 120 12.96 -1.01 -11.61
C ASP A 120 13.13 -0.38 -10.21
N GLU A 121 12.56 0.81 -10.00
CA GLU A 121 12.56 1.50 -8.69
C GLU A 121 11.86 0.68 -7.59
N ALA A 122 10.72 0.05 -7.89
CA ALA A 122 10.05 -0.84 -6.93
C ALA A 122 10.91 -2.06 -6.58
N CYS A 123 11.67 -2.61 -7.54
CA CYS A 123 12.58 -3.73 -7.29
C CYS A 123 13.75 -3.33 -6.40
N ASP A 124 14.37 -2.18 -6.70
CA ASP A 124 15.49 -1.64 -5.93
C ASP A 124 15.06 -1.37 -4.48
N VAL A 125 13.92 -0.70 -4.28
CA VAL A 125 13.39 -0.43 -2.94
C VAL A 125 13.09 -1.73 -2.20
N LEU A 126 12.43 -2.71 -2.83
CA LEU A 126 12.16 -4.00 -2.18
C LEU A 126 13.44 -4.74 -1.77
N GLU A 127 14.50 -4.65 -2.56
CA GLU A 127 15.80 -5.23 -2.21
C GLU A 127 16.42 -4.53 -1.00
N GLU A 128 16.34 -3.19 -0.95
CA GLU A 128 16.78 -2.41 0.21
C GLU A 128 15.99 -2.78 1.48
N LEU A 129 14.66 -2.85 1.40
CA LEU A 129 13.81 -3.17 2.54
C LEU A 129 14.08 -4.57 3.08
N LYS A 130 14.32 -5.55 2.20
CA LYS A 130 14.64 -6.93 2.60
C LYS A 130 16.01 -7.08 3.25
N LYS A 131 16.99 -6.23 2.87
CA LYS A 131 18.30 -6.18 3.53
C LYS A 131 18.25 -5.49 4.90
N GLY A 132 17.28 -4.60 5.11
CA GLY A 132 17.07 -3.88 6.36
C GLY A 132 16.15 -4.57 7.38
N LYS A 133 15.60 -5.75 7.06
CA LYS A 133 14.78 -6.55 7.99
C LYS A 133 15.59 -7.19 9.10
#